data_AF-A0A661RVW3-F1
#
_entry.id   AF-A0A661RVW3-F1
#
_cell.length_a   1.000
_cell.length_b   1.000
_cell.length_c   1.000
_cell.angle_alpha   90.00
_cell.angle_beta   90.00
_cell.angle_gamma   90.00
#
_symmetry.space_group_name_H-M   'P 1'
#
loop_
_entity.id
_entity.type
_entity.pdbx_description
1 polymer ?
#
loop_
_entity_poly.entity_id
_entity_poly.type
_entity_poly.pdbx_seq_one_letter_code
_entity_poly.pdbx_strand_id
1 'polypeptide(L)' 'MENKNLKCFLMIILLLLNTGLLNAETITIAHHKDYYPFAFVDKNGESKGFLIDYWTLWGKKANKDIVLVPSDLSH' A
#
# COMPACT_ATOMS: atom_id res chain seq x y z
N MET A 1 -44.18 -5.15 17.95
CA MET A 1 -42.84 -5.58 18.43
C MET A 1 -41.83 -5.76 17.27
N GLU A 2 -42.21 -5.54 16.00
CA GLU A 2 -41.34 -5.73 14.82
C GLU A 2 -40.33 -4.61 14.55
N ASN A 3 -40.67 -3.34 14.80
CA ASN A 3 -39.83 -2.19 14.45
C ASN A 3 -38.48 -2.18 15.20
N LYS A 4 -38.46 -2.65 16.45
CA LYS A 4 -37.25 -2.67 17.29
C LYS A 4 -36.19 -3.61 16.72
N ASN A 5 -36.61 -4.79 16.25
CA ASN A 5 -35.72 -5.78 15.64
C ASN A 5 -35.21 -5.30 14.27
N LEU A 6 -36.07 -4.64 13.48
CA LEU A 6 -35.67 -4.04 12.20
C LEU A 6 -34.66 -2.91 12.37
N LYS A 7 -34.85 -2.03 13.37
CA LYS A 7 -33.88 -0.98 13.70
C LYS A 7 -32.54 -1.53 14.18
N CYS A 8 -32.55 -2.57 15.02
CA CYS A 8 -31.32 -3.24 15.45
C CYS A 8 -30.59 -3.88 14.25
N PHE A 9 -31.31 -4.52 13.34
CA PHE A 9 -30.73 -5.11 12.15
C PHE A 9 -30.13 -4.05 11.21
N LEU A 10 -30.84 -2.94 11.00
CA LEU A 10 -30.35 -1.81 10.22
C LEU A 10 -29.09 -1.18 10.85
N MET A 11 -29.05 -1.10 12.19
CA MET A 11 -27.90 -0.59 12.93
C MET A 11 -26.67 -1.51 12.81
N ILE A 12 -26.87 -2.83 12.88
CA ILE A 12 -25.80 -3.83 12.70
C ILE A 12 -25.24 -3.79 11.28
N ILE A 13 -26.10 -3.67 10.25
CA ILE A 13 -25.67 -3.50 8.86
C ILE A 13 -24.84 -2.22 8.69
N LEU A 14 -25.26 -1.12 9.31
CA LEU A 14 -24.53 0.16 9.25
C LEU A 14 -23.15 0.05 9.92
N LEU A 15 -23.04 -0.70 11.03
CA LEU A 15 -21.76 -0.97 11.69
C LEU A 15 -20.84 -1.86 10.84
N LEU A 16 -21.38 -2.87 10.17
CA LEU A 16 -20.60 -3.80 9.32
C LEU A 16 -20.10 -3.16 8.02
N LEU A 17 -20.78 -2.12 7.51
CA LEU A 17 -20.33 -1.37 6.33
C LEU A 17 -19.12 -0.47 6.62
N ASN A 18 -18.96 0.00 7.87
CA ASN A 18 -17.87 0.90 8.25
C ASN A 18 -16.53 0.18 8.54
N THR A 19 -16.55 -1.13 8.76
CA THR A 19 -15.31 -1.90 9.02
C THR A 19 -14.56 -2.28 7.74
N GLY A 20 -15.17 -2.06 6.57
CA GLY A 20 -14.58 -2.38 5.25
C GLY A 20 -13.48 -1.44 4.78
N LEU A 21 -13.16 -0.39 5.55
CA LEU A 21 -12.07 0.56 5.23
C LEU A 21 -10.87 0.31 6.15
N LEU A 22 -10.29 -0.89 6.10
CA LEU A 22 -8.95 -1.12 6.60
C LEU A 22 -8.01 -0.28 5.73
N ASN A 23 -7.62 0.88 6.24
CA ASN A 23 -6.59 1.73 5.64
C ASN A 23 -5.31 0.88 5.58
N ALA A 24 -4.99 0.36 4.40
CA ALA A 24 -3.75 -0.37 4.18
C ALA A 24 -2.62 0.64 4.38
N GLU A 25 -1.96 0.54 5.53
CA GLU A 25 -0.83 1.39 5.89
C GLU A 25 0.17 1.41 4.73
N THR A 26 0.29 2.58 4.09
CA THR A 26 1.18 2.78 2.96
C THR A 26 2.61 2.94 3.47
N ILE A 27 3.53 2.15 2.92
CA ILE A 27 4.94 2.18 3.26
C ILE A 27 5.71 2.83 2.12
N THR A 28 6.37 3.94 2.41
CA THR A 28 7.26 4.63 1.47
C THR A 28 8.68 4.11 1.61
N ILE A 29 9.25 3.61 0.51
CA ILE A 29 10.61 3.10 0.44
C ILE A 29 11.45 4.04 -0.43
N ALA A 30 12.46 4.66 0.17
CA ALA A 30 13.47 5.42 -0.54
C ALA A 30 14.53 4.48 -1.14
N HIS A 31 15.00 4.78 -2.36
CA HIS A 31 16.08 4.03 -2.98
C HIS A 31 17.00 4.92 -3.80
N HIS A 32 18.24 4.46 -4.01
CA HIS A 32 19.18 5.13 -4.91
C HIS A 32 18.65 5.15 -6.35
N LYS A 33 18.90 6.26 -7.06
CA LYS A 33 18.51 6.43 -8.46
C LYS A 33 19.45 5.76 -9.48
N ASP A 34 20.67 5.41 -9.05
CA ASP A 34 21.72 4.90 -9.94
C ASP A 34 22.53 3.78 -9.25
N TYR A 35 21.85 2.70 -8.87
CA TYR A 35 22.46 1.52 -8.26
C TYR A 35 22.11 0.25 -9.02
N TYR A 36 22.60 0.16 -10.26
CA TYR A 36 22.40 -1.01 -11.11
C TYR A 36 23.04 -2.28 -10.54
N PRO A 37 22.42 -3.47 -10.74
CA PRO A 37 21.07 -3.71 -11.27
C PRO A 37 19.97 -3.73 -10.18
N PHE A 38 20.29 -3.26 -8.97
CA PHE A 38 19.47 -3.45 -7.78
C PHE A 38 18.35 -2.42 -7.64
N ALA A 39 18.64 -1.14 -7.84
CA ALA A 39 17.66 -0.07 -7.83
C ALA A 39 18.15 1.12 -8.69
N PHE A 40 17.38 1.50 -9.69
CA PHE A 40 17.71 2.61 -10.57
C PHE A 40 16.44 3.25 -11.13
N VAL A 41 16.57 4.46 -11.68
CA VAL A 41 15.50 5.11 -12.45
C VAL A 41 15.79 4.97 -13.92
N ASP A 42 14.85 4.42 -14.69
CA ASP A 42 15.00 4.27 -16.14
C ASP A 42 14.75 5.58 -16.90
N LYS A 43 14.89 5.54 -18.23
CA LYS A 43 14.70 6.70 -19.11
C LYS A 43 13.28 7.29 -19.09
N ASN A 44 12.30 6.54 -18.60
CA ASN A 44 10.91 6.98 -18.48
C ASN A 44 10.62 7.57 -17.09
N GLY A 45 11.60 7.58 -16.17
CA GLY A 45 11.40 8.02 -14.80
C GLY A 45 10.85 6.92 -13.87
N GLU A 46 10.83 5.66 -14.30
CA GLU A 46 10.32 4.57 -13.49
C GLU A 46 11.43 3.93 -12.64
N SER A 47 11.15 3.68 -11.36
CA SER A 47 12.00 2.87 -10.50
C SER A 47 12.02 1.42 -10.98
N LYS A 48 13.21 0.88 -11.23
CA LYS A 48 13.47 -0.49 -11.70
C LYS A 48 14.61 -1.14 -10.93
N GLY A 49 14.71 -2.47 -11.04
CA GLY A 49 15.81 -3.26 -10.50
C GLY A 49 15.34 -4.32 -9.50
N PHE A 50 16.27 -5.19 -9.11
CA PHE A 50 15.96 -6.35 -8.27
C PHE A 50 15.28 -5.98 -6.93
N LEU A 51 15.76 -4.93 -6.25
CA LEU A 51 15.20 -4.49 -4.97
C LEU A 51 13.82 -3.84 -5.15
N ILE A 52 13.60 -3.17 -6.29
CA ILE A 52 12.30 -2.62 -6.64
C ILE A 52 11.28 -3.76 -6.77
N ASP A 53 11.60 -4.78 -7.57
CA ASP A 53 10.74 -5.94 -7.78
C ASP A 53 10.46 -6.69 -6.46
N TYR A 54 11.48 -6.82 -5.62
CA TYR A 54 11.36 -7.45 -4.30
C TYR A 54 10.36 -6.71 -3.40
N TRP A 55 10.49 -5.39 -3.26
CA TRP A 55 9.59 -4.59 -2.43
C TRP A 55 8.15 -4.62 -2.94
N THR A 56 7.95 -4.56 -4.26
CA THR A 56 6.63 -4.71 -4.87
C THR A 56 6.02 -6.09 -4.57
N LEU A 57 6.79 -7.17 -4.71
CA LEU A 57 6.32 -8.52 -4.42
C LEU A 57 6.01 -8.71 -2.94
N TRP A 58 6.88 -8.18 -2.06
CA TRP A 58 6.68 -8.23 -0.62
C TRP A 58 5.41 -7.47 -0.23
N GLY A 59 5.18 -6.27 -0.74
CA GLY A 59 3.96 -5.48 -0.48
C GLY A 59 2.69 -6.24 -0.84
N LYS A 60 2.68 -6.86 -2.03
CA LYS A 60 1.57 -7.72 -2.46
C LYS A 60 1.32 -8.89 -1.51
N LYS A 61 2.37 -9.55 -1.02
CA LYS A 61 2.26 -10.68 -0.08
C LYS A 61 1.86 -10.25 1.34
N ALA A 62 2.32 -9.08 1.77
CA ALA A 62 2.05 -8.52 3.08
C ALA A 62 0.70 -7.77 3.16
N ASN A 63 -0.01 -7.64 2.02
CA ASN A 63 -1.18 -6.78 1.88
C ASN A 63 -0.90 -5.34 2.36
N LYS A 64 0.23 -4.80 1.88
CA LYS A 64 0.71 -3.44 2.17
C LYS A 64 0.89 -2.69 0.85
N ASP A 65 0.45 -1.44 0.83
CA ASP A 65 0.70 -0.53 -0.29
C ASP A 65 2.14 0.00 -0.20
N ILE A 66 2.88 -0.11 -1.29
CA ILE A 66 4.29 0.29 -1.37
C ILE A 66 4.42 1.46 -2.32
N VAL A 67 5.06 2.54 -1.86
CA VAL A 67 5.42 3.70 -2.68
C VAL A 67 6.94 3.76 -2.77
N LEU A 68 7.46 3.74 -4.00
CA LEU A 68 8.90 3.79 -4.27
C LEU A 68 9.28 5.23 -4.62
N VAL A 69 10.25 5.79 -3.89
CA VAL A 69 10.72 7.16 -4.09
C VAL A 69 12.22 7.14 -4.40
N PRO A 70 12.65 7.54 -5.60
CA PRO A 70 14.06 7.72 -5.87
C PRO A 70 14.61 8.89 -5.05
N SER A 71 15.76 8.69 -4.41
CA SER A 71 16.42 9.68 -3.57
C SER A 71 17.92 9.62 -3.77
N ASP A 72 18.54 10.80 -3.83
CA ASP A 72 19.97 10.93 -3.62
C ASP A 72 20.20 10.86 -2.12
N LEU A 73 20.67 9.72 -1.62
CA LEU A 73 21.04 9.55 -0.19
C LEU A 73 22.30 10.35 0.20
N SER A 74 22.53 11.49 -0.46
CA SER A 74 23.55 12.46 -0.08
C SER A 74 23.04 13.31 1.08
N HIS A 75 23.34 12.87 2.30
CA HIS A 75 23.46 13.77 3.44
C HIS A 75 24.76 14.58 3.32
#